data_AF-A0A1H0CLF3-F1
#
_entry.id   AF-A0A1H0CLF3-F1
#
_cell.length_a   1.000
_cell.length_b   1.000
_cell.length_c   1.000
_cell.angle_alpha   90.00
_cell.angle_beta   90.00
_cell.angle_gamma   90.00
#
_symmetry.space_group_name_H-M   'P 1'
#
loop_
_entity.id
_entity.type
_entity.pdbx_description
1 polymer ?
#
loop_
_entity_poly.entity_id
_entity_poly.type
_entity_poly.pdbx_seq_one_letter_code
_entity_poly.pdbx_strand_id
1 'polypeptide(L)'
;MTEADKVFTAREDAGIAYTLDRITKVMKELGEPQNTLPVIHVAGTNGKGSTVVYMETMLRKAGKTTAAFMTPSLGERHEQVLVNGEPVTEAVFAEAVARIMPAVEKVENERKEMVSPFELLTAAAFVIAAEIAEADVFLVEAGMGGKRDATNIVHAPRAVVLTSIGTDHAEFLGGTREAAAREKAGIMRKGVPCISACDKEAESWLSEEAEKIGALWEPISQDCDWKAPNILLTSGKTIHLPAPGAHQARNAIAAIAAASYITKVYEEDLEQASLPGRWEPFAENVYLDTAHNKEAVEAMMQSLPKGKKITFLTAVMRDKPVADMIRQWEKQGTVFVSEMPDPRGMTKEEWKKKFPHLHVVTSPADWIENWINSSTAGELLVITGSHDFIRFIKSIR
;
A
#
# COMPACT_ATOMS: atom_id res chain seq x y z
N MET A 1 -15.17 -18.10 10.58
CA MET A 1 -14.45 -17.35 11.62
C MET A 1 -13.47 -18.30 12.26
N THR A 2 -12.21 -18.18 11.89
CA THR A 2 -11.13 -19.03 12.42
C THR A 2 -10.70 -18.58 13.80
N GLU A 3 -9.82 -19.34 14.46
CA GLU A 3 -9.33 -18.97 15.79
C GLU A 3 -8.53 -17.67 15.75
N ALA A 4 -7.77 -17.45 14.68
CA ALA A 4 -7.11 -16.18 14.40
C ALA A 4 -8.14 -15.03 14.33
N ASP A 5 -9.23 -15.18 13.58
CA ASP A 5 -10.27 -14.13 13.50
C ASP A 5 -10.82 -13.74 14.87
N LYS A 6 -11.10 -14.71 15.75
CA LYS A 6 -11.60 -14.41 17.10
C LYS A 6 -10.60 -13.58 17.90
N VAL A 7 -9.30 -13.88 17.80
CA VAL A 7 -8.23 -13.13 18.47
C VAL A 7 -8.20 -11.67 17.99
N PHE A 8 -8.40 -11.44 16.69
CA PHE A 8 -8.48 -10.09 16.11
C PHE A 8 -9.76 -9.36 16.53
N THR A 9 -10.93 -10.02 16.45
CA THR A 9 -12.22 -9.42 16.84
C THR A 9 -12.24 -9.02 18.31
N ALA A 10 -11.62 -9.80 19.20
CA ALA A 10 -11.48 -9.44 20.61
C ALA A 10 -10.63 -8.17 20.86
N ARG A 11 -9.91 -7.69 19.84
CA ARG A 11 -9.02 -6.52 19.88
C ARG A 11 -9.50 -5.37 19.00
N GLU A 12 -10.65 -5.47 18.34
CA GLU A 12 -11.15 -4.41 17.44
C GLU A 12 -11.32 -3.06 18.16
N ASP A 13 -11.71 -3.08 19.43
CA ASP A 13 -11.86 -1.89 20.28
C ASP A 13 -10.53 -1.36 20.83
N ALA A 14 -9.41 -2.07 20.61
CA ALA A 14 -8.10 -1.60 21.03
C ALA A 14 -7.68 -0.43 20.12
N GLY A 15 -7.78 0.78 20.67
CA GLY A 15 -7.45 2.01 19.96
C GLY A 15 -5.99 2.09 19.48
N ILE A 16 -5.74 3.07 18.61
CA ILE A 16 -4.40 3.36 18.06
C ILE A 16 -3.43 3.66 19.21
N ALA A 17 -2.34 2.89 19.28
CA ALA A 17 -1.21 3.22 20.15
C ALA A 17 -0.45 4.40 19.54
N TYR A 18 -0.26 5.48 20.30
CA TYR A 18 0.63 6.58 19.91
C TYR A 18 2.08 6.36 20.39
N THR A 19 2.44 5.11 20.70
CA THR A 19 3.74 4.67 21.23
C THR A 19 4.11 3.29 20.69
N LEU A 20 5.40 2.95 20.62
CA LEU A 20 5.86 1.62 20.22
C LEU A 20 6.01 0.64 21.39
N ASP A 21 5.62 1.01 22.60
CA ASP A 21 5.97 0.27 23.81
C ASP A 21 5.34 -1.13 23.87
N ARG A 22 4.08 -1.27 23.45
CA ARG A 22 3.38 -2.57 23.46
C ARG A 22 4.04 -3.54 22.49
N ILE A 23 4.13 -3.16 21.22
CA ILE A 23 4.75 -3.99 20.20
C ILE A 23 6.23 -4.29 20.50
N THR A 24 7.02 -3.31 20.96
CA THR A 24 8.42 -3.52 21.35
C THR A 24 8.54 -4.57 22.47
N LYS A 25 7.67 -4.54 23.48
CA LYS A 25 7.66 -5.54 24.54
C LYS A 25 7.27 -6.93 24.02
N VAL A 26 6.23 -7.01 23.17
CA VAL A 26 5.82 -8.28 22.55
C VAL A 26 6.99 -8.87 21.76
N MET A 27 7.63 -8.09 20.89
CA MET A 27 8.75 -8.58 20.10
C MET A 27 9.95 -8.98 20.95
N LYS A 28 10.21 -8.28 22.07
CA LYS A 28 11.27 -8.67 23.01
C LYS A 28 10.99 -10.02 23.66
N GLU A 29 9.75 -10.28 24.07
CA GLU A 29 9.34 -11.60 24.59
C GLU A 29 9.44 -12.71 23.53
N LEU A 30 9.31 -12.35 22.24
CA LEU A 30 9.48 -13.28 21.11
C LEU A 30 10.93 -13.53 20.73
N GLY A 31 11.91 -12.85 21.34
CA GLY A 31 13.32 -12.98 20.98
C GLY A 31 13.77 -12.09 19.81
N GLU A 32 13.01 -11.02 19.54
CA GLU A 32 13.31 -9.99 18.53
C GLU A 32 13.47 -10.51 17.07
N PRO A 33 12.53 -11.33 16.55
CA PRO A 33 12.63 -11.90 15.20
C PRO A 33 12.70 -10.84 14.09
N GLN A 34 12.20 -9.62 14.33
CA GLN A 34 12.31 -8.51 13.39
C GLN A 34 13.76 -8.07 13.10
N ASN A 35 14.73 -8.48 13.92
CA ASN A 35 16.13 -8.11 13.79
C ASN A 35 17.04 -9.27 13.35
N THR A 36 16.49 -10.45 13.02
CA THR A 36 17.26 -11.64 12.65
C THR A 36 17.48 -11.78 11.14
N LEU A 37 16.75 -11.00 10.33
CA LEU A 37 16.81 -11.00 8.87
C LEU A 37 16.95 -9.59 8.28
N PRO A 38 17.47 -9.44 7.05
CA PRO A 38 17.49 -8.16 6.34
C PRO A 38 16.08 -7.60 6.12
N VAL A 39 15.88 -6.32 6.46
CA VAL A 39 14.60 -5.61 6.23
C VAL A 39 14.81 -4.38 5.34
N ILE A 40 13.88 -4.14 4.42
CA ILE A 40 13.69 -2.82 3.79
C ILE A 40 12.36 -2.25 4.30
N HIS A 41 12.38 -1.03 4.85
CA HIS A 41 11.19 -0.40 5.43
C HIS A 41 10.68 0.74 4.55
N VAL A 42 9.40 0.70 4.17
CA VAL A 42 8.79 1.63 3.22
C VAL A 42 7.70 2.45 3.92
N ALA A 43 7.82 3.78 3.86
CA ALA A 43 6.77 4.70 4.27
C ALA A 43 6.44 5.69 3.15
N GLY A 44 5.29 6.37 3.29
CA GLY A 44 4.75 7.22 2.23
C GLY A 44 3.25 7.36 2.30
N THR A 45 2.72 8.21 1.44
CA THR A 45 1.29 8.45 1.28
C THR A 45 0.75 7.49 0.23
N ASN A 46 1.22 7.68 -1.01
CA ASN A 46 0.93 6.82 -2.15
C ASN A 46 2.22 6.14 -2.65
N GLY A 47 2.09 4.97 -3.30
CA GLY A 47 3.19 4.26 -3.95
C GLY A 47 3.91 3.22 -3.09
N LYS A 48 3.67 3.18 -1.78
CA LYS A 48 4.25 2.19 -0.85
C LYS A 48 4.13 0.75 -1.36
N GLY A 49 2.89 0.26 -1.54
CA GLY A 49 2.65 -1.09 -2.05
C GLY A 49 3.27 -1.37 -3.42
N SER A 50 3.21 -0.42 -4.38
CA SER A 50 3.85 -0.60 -5.68
C SER A 50 5.37 -0.75 -5.57
N THR A 51 6.02 0.07 -4.74
CA THR A 51 7.46 -0.03 -4.47
C THR A 51 7.82 -1.36 -3.82
N VAL A 52 7.02 -1.84 -2.86
CA VAL A 52 7.21 -3.17 -2.25
C VAL A 52 7.12 -4.28 -3.30
N VAL A 53 6.09 -4.27 -4.15
CA VAL A 53 5.93 -5.29 -5.20
C VAL A 53 7.08 -5.27 -6.20
N TYR A 54 7.52 -4.10 -6.63
CA TYR A 54 8.67 -4.00 -7.54
C TYR A 54 9.94 -4.59 -6.92
N MET A 55 10.23 -4.26 -5.65
CA MET A 55 11.36 -4.85 -4.92
C MET A 55 11.19 -6.37 -4.78
N GLU A 56 10.01 -6.82 -4.38
CA GLU A 56 9.68 -8.25 -4.23
C GLU A 56 9.98 -9.00 -5.53
N THR A 57 9.45 -8.51 -6.65
CA THR A 57 9.56 -9.17 -7.95
C THR A 57 11.03 -9.29 -8.36
N MET A 58 11.79 -8.20 -8.27
CA MET A 58 13.22 -8.20 -8.60
C MET A 58 14.05 -9.11 -7.68
N LEU A 59 13.78 -9.08 -6.37
CA LEU A 59 14.53 -9.87 -5.39
C LEU A 59 14.24 -11.37 -5.53
N ARG A 60 12.98 -11.73 -5.74
CA ARG A 60 12.59 -13.12 -6.03
C ARG A 60 13.20 -13.63 -7.32
N LYS A 61 13.21 -12.80 -8.38
CA LYS A 61 13.90 -13.13 -9.65
C LYS A 61 15.41 -13.28 -9.49
N ALA A 62 16.01 -12.53 -8.57
CA ALA A 62 17.40 -12.70 -8.14
C ALA A 62 17.64 -13.94 -7.24
N GLY A 63 16.63 -14.80 -7.06
CA GLY A 63 16.74 -16.06 -6.33
C GLY A 63 16.65 -15.92 -4.81
N LYS A 64 16.10 -14.81 -4.30
CA LYS A 64 15.83 -14.62 -2.87
C LYS A 64 14.46 -15.16 -2.49
N THR A 65 14.38 -15.80 -1.32
CA THR A 65 13.11 -16.01 -0.64
C THR A 65 12.66 -14.68 -0.06
N THR A 66 11.59 -14.12 -0.60
CA THR A 66 11.08 -12.81 -0.18
C THR A 66 9.90 -13.00 0.76
N ALA A 67 9.85 -12.21 1.82
CA ALA A 67 8.62 -11.95 2.55
C ALA A 67 8.22 -10.48 2.34
N ALA A 68 6.93 -10.18 2.30
CA ALA A 68 6.42 -8.82 2.24
C ALA A 68 5.22 -8.64 3.18
N PHE A 69 5.13 -7.49 3.82
CA PHE A 69 3.97 -7.09 4.61
C PHE A 69 3.42 -5.79 4.04
N MET A 70 2.20 -5.85 3.51
CA MET A 70 1.55 -4.78 2.75
C MET A 70 0.19 -4.40 3.33
N THR A 71 -0.17 -3.12 3.27
CA THR A 71 -1.40 -2.60 3.90
C THR A 71 -2.08 -1.54 3.02
N PRO A 72 -3.43 -1.46 2.99
CA PRO A 72 -4.40 -2.41 3.56
C PRO A 72 -4.56 -3.68 2.71
N SER A 73 -5.24 -4.71 3.24
CA SER A 73 -5.59 -5.90 2.44
C SER A 73 -6.58 -5.57 1.33
N LEU A 74 -6.42 -6.21 0.16
CA LEU A 74 -7.42 -6.26 -0.91
C LEU A 74 -8.29 -7.52 -0.87
N GLY A 75 -8.10 -8.37 0.16
CA GLY A 75 -8.87 -9.57 0.43
C GLY A 75 -8.93 -9.82 1.93
N GLU A 76 -8.59 -11.04 2.35
CA GLU A 76 -8.55 -11.43 3.75
C GLU A 76 -7.30 -10.92 4.48
N ARG A 77 -7.32 -10.92 5.81
CA ARG A 77 -6.24 -10.35 6.63
C ARG A 77 -4.88 -11.04 6.41
N HIS A 78 -4.88 -12.36 6.26
CA HIS A 78 -3.65 -13.12 6.04
C HIS A 78 -2.98 -12.75 4.69
N GLU A 79 -3.75 -12.24 3.72
CA GLU A 79 -3.22 -11.85 2.40
C GLU A 79 -2.34 -10.60 2.44
N GLN A 80 -2.28 -9.92 3.59
CA GLN A 80 -1.35 -8.82 3.81
C GLN A 80 0.11 -9.29 3.96
N VAL A 81 0.32 -10.56 4.26
CA VAL A 81 1.64 -11.17 4.36
C VAL A 81 1.84 -12.06 3.16
N LEU A 82 2.88 -11.78 2.38
CA LEU A 82 3.22 -12.52 1.17
C LEU A 82 4.56 -13.20 1.37
N VAL A 83 4.68 -14.42 0.84
CA VAL A 83 5.96 -15.13 0.71
C VAL A 83 6.14 -15.49 -0.76
N ASN A 84 7.26 -15.06 -1.34
CA ASN A 84 7.56 -15.22 -2.76
C ASN A 84 6.48 -14.66 -3.70
N GLY A 85 5.87 -13.53 -3.31
CA GLY A 85 4.85 -12.84 -4.09
C GLY A 85 3.44 -13.41 -3.94
N GLU A 86 3.26 -14.49 -3.18
CA GLU A 86 1.97 -15.13 -2.95
C GLU A 86 1.49 -14.90 -1.51
N PRO A 87 0.20 -14.58 -1.29
CA PRO A 87 -0.41 -14.57 0.04
C PRO A 87 -0.12 -15.83 0.84
N VAL A 88 0.24 -15.70 2.12
CA VAL A 88 0.33 -16.87 3.00
C VAL A 88 -1.04 -17.51 3.18
N THR A 89 -1.09 -18.81 3.42
CA THR A 89 -2.35 -19.49 3.70
C THR A 89 -2.91 -19.09 5.06
N GLU A 90 -4.22 -19.23 5.23
CA GLU A 90 -4.86 -19.02 6.53
C GLU A 90 -4.24 -19.91 7.64
N ALA A 91 -3.81 -21.13 7.30
CA ALA A 91 -3.16 -22.04 8.24
C ALA A 91 -1.80 -21.50 8.72
N VAL A 92 -0.95 -21.01 7.81
CA VAL A 92 0.35 -20.39 8.16
C VAL A 92 0.13 -19.14 9.01
N PHE A 93 -0.87 -18.33 8.68
CA PHE A 93 -1.20 -17.16 9.46
C PHE A 93 -1.70 -17.52 10.87
N ALA A 94 -2.57 -18.53 10.98
CA ALA A 94 -3.05 -19.01 12.28
C ALA A 94 -1.94 -19.61 13.14
N GLU A 95 -0.98 -20.32 12.53
CA GLU A 95 0.22 -20.81 13.22
C GLU A 95 1.04 -19.65 13.80
N ALA A 96 1.30 -18.61 13.00
CA ALA A 96 2.02 -17.42 13.47
C ALA A 96 1.29 -16.69 14.59
N VAL A 97 -0.05 -16.55 14.48
CA VAL A 97 -0.88 -15.96 15.54
C VAL A 97 -0.75 -16.79 16.82
N ALA A 98 -0.92 -18.12 16.75
CA ALA A 98 -0.76 -19.00 17.91
C ALA A 98 0.64 -18.89 18.55
N ARG A 99 1.69 -18.76 17.72
CA ARG A 99 3.08 -18.59 18.15
C ARG A 99 3.31 -17.29 18.93
N ILE A 100 2.62 -16.20 18.58
CA ILE A 100 2.80 -14.90 19.26
C ILE A 100 1.89 -14.71 20.48
N MET A 101 0.77 -15.42 20.56
CA MET A 101 -0.25 -15.20 21.60
C MET A 101 0.29 -15.28 23.04
N PRO A 102 1.15 -16.24 23.43
CA PRO A 102 1.68 -16.27 24.80
C PRO A 102 2.45 -15.00 25.19
N ALA A 103 3.20 -14.42 24.25
CA ALA A 103 3.92 -13.16 24.48
C ALA A 103 2.96 -11.97 24.55
N VAL A 104 1.94 -11.94 23.67
CA VAL A 104 0.89 -10.92 23.67
C VAL A 104 0.14 -10.92 25.00
N GLU A 105 -0.37 -12.06 25.44
CA GLU A 105 -1.13 -12.18 26.69
C GLU A 105 -0.31 -11.78 27.91
N LYS A 106 0.99 -12.13 27.94
CA LYS A 106 1.90 -11.69 29.01
C LYS A 106 2.00 -10.16 29.05
N VAL A 107 2.25 -9.52 27.90
CA VAL A 107 2.39 -8.05 27.82
C VAL A 107 1.07 -7.35 28.14
N GLU A 108 -0.07 -7.85 27.64
CA GLU A 108 -1.39 -7.30 27.95
C GLU A 108 -1.69 -7.39 29.45
N ASN A 109 -1.35 -8.52 30.09
CA ASN A 109 -1.53 -8.71 31.52
C ASN A 109 -0.63 -7.79 32.36
N GLU A 110 0.62 -7.59 31.96
CA GLU A 110 1.56 -6.69 32.64
C GLU A 110 1.17 -5.22 32.49
N ARG A 111 0.72 -4.81 31.29
CA ARG A 111 0.40 -3.41 30.99
C ARG A 111 -1.04 -3.02 31.32
N LYS A 112 -1.95 -3.99 31.44
CA LYS A 112 -3.40 -3.75 31.51
C LYS A 112 -3.91 -2.99 30.27
N GLU A 113 -3.30 -3.24 29.13
CA GLU A 113 -3.62 -2.63 27.83
C GLU A 113 -3.65 -3.72 26.77
N MET A 114 -4.68 -3.75 25.94
CA MET A 114 -4.76 -4.67 24.81
C MET A 114 -3.77 -4.26 23.70
N VAL A 115 -3.15 -5.24 23.08
CA VAL A 115 -2.39 -5.06 21.83
C VAL A 115 -3.40 -4.81 20.71
N SER A 116 -3.14 -3.81 19.87
CA SER A 116 -4.07 -3.48 18.77
C SER A 116 -4.03 -4.52 17.66
N PRO A 117 -5.08 -4.61 16.82
CA PRO A 117 -5.11 -5.50 15.65
C PRO A 117 -3.89 -5.30 14.75
N PHE A 118 -3.46 -4.05 14.54
CA PHE A 118 -2.31 -3.76 13.68
C PHE A 118 -0.98 -4.20 14.30
N GLU A 119 -0.79 -4.02 15.61
CA GLU A 119 0.39 -4.51 16.33
C GLU A 119 0.45 -6.05 16.31
N LEU A 120 -0.69 -6.73 16.52
CA LEU A 120 -0.79 -8.19 16.45
C LEU A 120 -0.43 -8.70 15.04
N LEU A 121 -0.99 -8.08 14.00
CA LEU A 121 -0.69 -8.40 12.60
C LEU A 121 0.79 -8.19 12.28
N THR A 122 1.37 -7.09 12.76
CA THR A 122 2.79 -6.79 12.58
C THR A 122 3.69 -7.84 13.23
N ALA A 123 3.39 -8.24 14.48
CA ALA A 123 4.13 -9.29 15.17
C ALA A 123 4.03 -10.64 14.42
N ALA A 124 2.84 -11.01 13.96
CA ALA A 124 2.63 -12.23 13.16
C ALA A 124 3.43 -12.17 11.86
N ALA A 125 3.43 -11.04 11.15
CA ALA A 125 4.16 -10.86 9.91
C ALA A 125 5.69 -11.02 10.09
N PHE A 126 6.26 -10.47 11.18
CA PHE A 126 7.67 -10.67 11.50
C PHE A 126 8.00 -12.12 11.84
N VAL A 127 7.15 -12.82 12.60
CA VAL A 127 7.33 -14.25 12.89
C VAL A 127 7.22 -15.10 11.62
N ILE A 128 6.26 -14.81 10.75
CA ILE A 128 6.13 -15.49 9.46
C ILE A 128 7.42 -15.31 8.64
N ALA A 129 7.89 -14.08 8.49
CA ALA A 129 9.05 -13.79 7.67
C ALA A 129 10.33 -14.42 8.24
N ALA A 130 10.54 -14.33 9.55
CA ALA A 130 11.79 -14.73 10.19
C ALA A 130 11.87 -16.21 10.58
N GLU A 131 10.77 -16.78 11.10
CA GLU A 131 10.78 -18.12 11.71
C GLU A 131 10.11 -19.17 10.82
N ILE A 132 9.02 -18.84 10.12
CA ILE A 132 8.23 -19.84 9.36
C ILE A 132 8.71 -19.93 7.91
N ALA A 133 8.83 -18.78 7.24
CA ALA A 133 9.29 -18.70 5.86
C ALA A 133 10.82 -18.70 5.75
N GLU A 134 11.52 -18.37 6.84
CA GLU A 134 12.98 -18.18 6.88
C GLU A 134 13.48 -17.34 5.70
N ALA A 135 12.83 -16.19 5.48
CA ALA A 135 13.04 -15.36 4.31
C ALA A 135 14.44 -14.72 4.29
N ASP A 136 15.03 -14.61 3.10
CA ASP A 136 16.29 -13.92 2.89
C ASP A 136 16.17 -12.40 3.11
N VAL A 137 14.97 -11.86 2.93
CA VAL A 137 14.66 -10.43 3.04
C VAL A 137 13.18 -10.24 3.33
N PHE A 138 12.89 -9.29 4.23
CA PHE A 138 11.54 -8.86 4.53
C PHE A 138 11.30 -7.41 4.08
N LEU A 139 10.27 -7.21 3.26
CA LEU A 139 9.85 -5.91 2.75
C LEU A 139 8.65 -5.43 3.55
N VAL A 140 8.81 -4.33 4.29
CA VAL A 140 7.80 -3.91 5.27
C VAL A 140 7.20 -2.57 4.86
N GLU A 141 5.89 -2.54 4.62
CA GLU A 141 5.11 -1.32 4.43
C GLU A 141 4.59 -0.79 5.77
N ALA A 142 4.89 0.46 6.10
CA ALA A 142 4.29 1.14 7.24
C ALA A 142 2.78 1.37 6.99
N GLY A 143 1.95 1.07 7.99
CA GLY A 143 0.50 1.23 7.91
C GLY A 143 0.07 2.70 7.89
N MET A 144 0.57 3.50 8.84
CA MET A 144 0.28 4.93 8.92
C MET A 144 1.47 5.72 9.49
N GLY A 145 1.80 6.83 8.84
CA GLY A 145 2.93 7.66 9.25
C GLY A 145 4.25 6.92 9.07
N GLY A 146 4.97 6.68 10.18
CA GLY A 146 6.23 5.95 10.20
C GLY A 146 6.82 5.91 11.62
N LYS A 147 7.04 7.07 12.24
CA LYS A 147 7.69 7.22 13.56
C LYS A 147 7.07 6.35 14.65
N ARG A 148 5.74 6.30 14.71
CA ARG A 148 4.97 5.54 15.71
C ARG A 148 4.23 4.34 15.12
N ASP A 149 4.55 3.98 13.88
CA ASP A 149 3.95 2.83 13.24
C ASP A 149 4.49 1.54 13.88
N ALA A 150 3.64 0.54 14.10
CA ALA A 150 4.05 -0.71 14.75
C ALA A 150 5.20 -1.42 14.02
N THR A 151 5.37 -1.17 12.72
CA THR A 151 6.49 -1.70 11.91
C THR A 151 7.83 -1.05 12.23
N ASN A 152 7.86 0.12 12.89
CA ASN A 152 9.07 0.90 13.19
C ASN A 152 9.89 0.37 14.39
N ILE A 153 9.91 -0.94 14.55
CA ILE A 153 10.62 -1.68 15.61
C ILE A 153 11.89 -2.37 15.11
N VAL A 154 12.18 -2.22 13.81
CA VAL A 154 13.42 -2.69 13.19
C VAL A 154 14.55 -1.72 13.53
N HIS A 155 15.64 -2.24 14.09
CA HIS A 155 16.75 -1.40 14.55
C HIS A 155 17.68 -0.98 13.42
N ALA A 156 18.00 -1.91 12.52
CA ALA A 156 18.97 -1.71 11.44
C ALA A 156 18.44 -2.26 10.10
N PRO A 157 17.42 -1.61 9.50
CA PRO A 157 17.02 -1.96 8.15
C PRO A 157 18.17 -1.72 7.17
N ARG A 158 18.24 -2.51 6.09
CA ARG A 158 19.26 -2.37 5.05
C ARG A 158 19.10 -1.08 4.26
N ALA A 159 17.85 -0.64 4.11
CA ALA A 159 17.48 0.64 3.55
C ALA A 159 16.09 1.02 4.05
N VAL A 160 15.79 2.32 4.02
CA VAL A 160 14.42 2.82 4.13
C VAL A 160 14.03 3.55 2.86
N VAL A 161 12.73 3.52 2.52
CA VAL A 161 12.20 4.17 1.33
C VAL A 161 11.05 5.09 1.69
N LEU A 162 11.12 6.33 1.21
CA LEU A 162 10.06 7.33 1.33
C LEU A 162 9.47 7.62 -0.06
N THR A 163 8.26 7.14 -0.32
CA THR A 163 7.65 7.20 -1.66
C THR A 163 7.07 8.58 -1.99
N SER A 164 6.04 9.03 -1.28
CA SER A 164 5.40 10.34 -1.51
C SER A 164 4.81 10.97 -0.25
N ILE A 165 4.69 12.30 -0.25
CA ILE A 165 4.10 13.10 0.85
C ILE A 165 2.83 13.82 0.37
N GLY A 166 1.68 13.38 0.87
CA GLY A 166 0.39 14.04 0.71
C GLY A 166 -0.25 14.37 2.05
N THR A 167 -1.55 14.66 2.03
CA THR A 167 -2.30 15.14 3.21
C THR A 167 -3.26 14.11 3.81
N ASP A 168 -3.17 12.84 3.40
CA ASP A 168 -3.98 11.77 4.00
C ASP A 168 -3.69 11.61 5.50
N HIS A 169 -4.71 11.17 6.23
CA HIS A 169 -4.63 10.98 7.68
C HIS A 169 -4.25 12.25 8.44
N ALA A 170 -4.70 13.42 7.96
CA ALA A 170 -4.44 14.73 8.57
C ALA A 170 -4.70 14.77 10.08
N GLU A 171 -5.76 14.10 10.56
CA GLU A 171 -6.12 13.98 11.99
C GLU A 171 -5.03 13.29 12.83
N PHE A 172 -4.26 12.37 12.23
CA PHE A 172 -3.20 11.61 12.90
C PHE A 172 -1.80 12.17 12.66
N LEU A 173 -1.58 12.85 11.53
CA LEU A 173 -0.26 13.27 11.05
C LEU A 173 0.01 14.78 11.18
N GLY A 174 -0.82 15.51 11.94
CA GLY A 174 -0.58 16.92 12.27
C GLY A 174 -1.07 17.93 11.23
N GLY A 175 -1.90 17.50 10.27
CA GLY A 175 -2.67 18.40 9.39
C GLY A 175 -1.91 19.10 8.26
N THR A 176 -0.57 19.01 8.17
CA THR A 176 0.22 19.61 7.10
C THR A 176 1.10 18.58 6.40
N ARG A 177 1.48 18.83 5.13
CA ARG A 177 2.42 17.97 4.39
C ARG A 177 3.77 17.88 5.09
N GLU A 178 4.24 18.98 5.67
CA GLU A 178 5.49 19.03 6.42
C GLU A 178 5.43 18.15 7.70
N ALA A 179 4.32 18.21 8.45
CA ALA A 179 4.13 17.34 9.61
C ALA A 179 4.06 15.85 9.20
N ALA A 180 3.36 15.55 8.10
CA ALA A 180 3.31 14.20 7.55
C ALA A 180 4.68 13.70 7.07
N ALA A 181 5.50 14.56 6.47
CA ALA A 181 6.87 14.25 6.08
C ALA A 181 7.73 13.88 7.29
N ARG A 182 7.68 14.69 8.37
CA ARG A 182 8.44 14.42 9.59
C ARG A 182 7.99 13.15 10.32
N GLU A 183 6.70 12.86 10.34
CA GLU A 183 6.21 11.60 10.92
C GLU A 183 6.71 10.40 10.11
N LYS A 184 6.74 10.49 8.76
CA LYS A 184 7.26 9.43 7.89
C LYS A 184 8.78 9.29 7.99
N ALA A 185 9.52 10.39 8.15
CA ALA A 185 10.97 10.39 8.36
C ALA A 185 11.39 9.60 9.62
N GLY A 186 10.48 9.36 10.56
CA GLY A 186 10.76 8.58 11.77
C GLY A 186 11.17 7.12 11.53
N ILE A 187 11.05 6.59 10.31
CA ILE A 187 11.62 5.28 9.95
C ILE A 187 13.12 5.33 9.67
N MET A 188 13.69 6.52 9.42
CA MET A 188 15.13 6.67 9.19
C MET A 188 15.95 6.20 10.39
N ARG A 189 17.18 5.76 10.12
CA ARG A 189 18.15 5.30 11.11
C ARG A 189 19.52 5.85 10.80
N LYS A 190 20.31 6.09 11.84
CA LYS A 190 21.70 6.55 11.70
C LYS A 190 22.52 5.56 10.86
N GLY A 191 23.21 6.06 9.85
CA GLY A 191 24.07 5.28 8.95
C GLY A 191 23.31 4.39 7.96
N VAL A 192 21.98 4.44 7.93
CA VAL A 192 21.17 3.65 7.00
C VAL A 192 20.79 4.49 5.77
N PRO A 193 20.87 3.93 4.56
CA PRO A 193 20.37 4.55 3.33
C PRO A 193 18.89 4.89 3.40
N CYS A 194 18.55 6.12 3.03
CA CYS A 194 17.19 6.60 2.88
C CYS A 194 16.94 7.03 1.43
N ILE A 195 16.25 6.17 0.68
CA ILE A 195 15.87 6.42 -0.70
C ILE A 195 14.59 7.24 -0.71
N SER A 196 14.62 8.41 -1.36
CA SER A 196 13.43 9.29 -1.45
C SER A 196 12.96 9.46 -2.88
N ALA A 197 11.68 9.15 -3.13
CA ALA A 197 10.95 9.42 -4.38
C ALA A 197 9.97 10.60 -4.25
N CYS A 198 10.08 11.35 -3.17
CA CYS A 198 9.20 12.48 -2.87
C CYS A 198 9.47 13.67 -3.81
N ASP A 199 8.54 14.64 -3.86
CA ASP A 199 8.74 15.89 -4.59
C ASP A 199 9.72 16.85 -3.88
N LYS A 200 10.17 17.91 -4.59
CA LYS A 200 11.24 18.81 -4.11
C LYS A 200 10.90 19.49 -2.80
N GLU A 201 9.62 19.81 -2.59
CA GLU A 201 9.17 20.46 -1.38
C GLU A 201 9.34 19.51 -0.19
N ALA A 202 8.85 18.27 -0.31
CA ALA A 202 9.03 17.24 0.69
C ALA A 202 10.49 16.86 0.94
N GLU A 203 11.31 16.78 -0.12
CA GLU A 203 12.76 16.50 -0.01
C GLU A 203 13.48 17.50 0.89
N SER A 204 13.11 18.79 0.85
CA SER A 204 13.73 19.81 1.70
C SER A 204 13.57 19.47 3.19
N TRP A 205 12.37 19.13 3.63
CA TRP A 205 12.11 18.75 5.02
C TRP A 205 12.74 17.40 5.39
N LEU A 206 12.69 16.43 4.47
CA LEU A 206 13.20 15.08 4.72
C LEU A 206 14.73 15.03 4.80
N SER A 207 15.42 15.82 3.98
CA SER A 207 16.88 15.93 4.02
C SER A 207 17.39 16.57 5.32
N GLU A 208 16.68 17.58 5.85
CA GLU A 208 16.95 18.13 7.19
C GLU A 208 16.79 17.07 8.28
N GLU A 209 15.74 16.24 8.22
CA GLU A 209 15.55 15.15 9.18
C GLU A 209 16.62 14.05 9.02
N ALA A 210 17.01 13.73 7.79
CA ALA A 210 18.08 12.79 7.51
C ALA A 210 19.41 13.25 8.12
N GLU A 211 19.74 14.55 8.01
CA GLU A 211 20.93 15.13 8.63
C GLU A 211 20.88 15.02 10.17
N LYS A 212 19.75 15.37 10.79
CA LYS A 212 19.56 15.29 12.26
C LYS A 212 19.71 13.85 12.78
N ILE A 213 19.17 12.88 12.04
CA ILE A 213 19.22 11.45 12.40
C ILE A 213 20.59 10.85 12.07
N GLY A 214 21.32 11.44 11.12
CA GLY A 214 22.54 10.90 10.53
C GLY A 214 22.27 9.75 9.55
N ALA A 215 21.13 9.75 8.86
CA ALA A 215 20.81 8.81 7.79
C ALA A 215 21.56 9.18 6.50
N LEU A 216 21.84 8.19 5.64
CA LEU A 216 22.49 8.43 4.35
C LEU A 216 21.41 8.81 3.32
N TRP A 217 21.31 10.09 2.98
CA TRP A 217 20.23 10.62 2.13
C TRP A 217 20.49 10.36 0.65
N GLU A 218 19.57 9.64 -0.02
CA GLU A 218 19.67 9.23 -1.44
C GLU A 218 18.38 9.57 -2.21
N PRO A 219 18.14 10.83 -2.58
CA PRO A 219 16.98 11.19 -3.38
C PRO A 219 17.13 10.68 -4.82
N ILE A 220 16.06 10.11 -5.38
CA ILE A 220 16.03 9.74 -6.80
C ILE A 220 15.74 10.97 -7.65
N SER A 221 16.21 10.98 -8.90
CA SER A 221 15.87 12.05 -9.83
C SER A 221 14.35 12.12 -10.05
N GLN A 222 13.78 13.31 -9.88
CA GLN A 222 12.37 13.55 -10.20
C GLN A 222 12.10 13.60 -11.70
N ASP A 223 13.12 13.98 -12.47
CA ASP A 223 13.14 13.89 -13.92
C ASP A 223 13.55 12.47 -14.29
N CYS A 224 12.67 11.51 -14.01
CA CYS A 224 12.81 10.16 -14.54
C CYS A 224 12.58 10.20 -16.05
N ASP A 225 13.44 9.56 -16.82
CA ASP A 225 13.23 9.43 -18.27
C ASP A 225 12.07 8.45 -18.50
N TRP A 226 10.86 8.99 -18.54
CA TRP A 226 9.62 8.24 -18.65
C TRP A 226 8.84 8.71 -19.88
N LYS A 227 8.26 7.76 -20.60
CA LYS A 227 7.38 7.99 -21.74
C LYS A 227 6.01 7.40 -21.46
N ALA A 228 5.00 8.25 -21.63
CA ALA A 228 3.62 7.82 -21.47
C ALA A 228 3.27 6.66 -22.41
N PRO A 229 2.44 5.70 -21.95
CA PRO A 229 1.79 5.69 -20.65
C PRO A 229 2.63 5.01 -19.56
N ASN A 230 3.55 4.10 -19.89
CA ASN A 230 4.17 3.18 -18.92
C ASN A 230 5.63 2.80 -19.23
N ILE A 231 6.34 3.55 -20.08
CA ILE A 231 7.72 3.22 -20.45
C ILE A 231 8.69 3.96 -19.53
N LEU A 232 9.57 3.23 -18.86
CA LEU A 232 10.71 3.77 -18.10
C LEU A 232 12.00 3.54 -18.90
N LEU A 233 12.78 4.59 -19.10
CA LEU A 233 14.13 4.54 -19.62
C LEU A 233 15.11 4.68 -18.46
N THR A 234 15.86 3.61 -18.18
CA THR A 234 16.83 3.57 -17.07
C THR A 234 18.04 2.76 -17.48
N SER A 235 19.24 3.19 -17.08
CA SER A 235 20.50 2.47 -17.35
C SER A 235 20.71 2.08 -18.83
N GLY A 236 20.21 2.89 -19.76
CA GLY A 236 20.29 2.62 -21.21
C GLY A 236 19.30 1.56 -21.73
N LYS A 237 18.33 1.13 -20.91
CA LYS A 237 17.30 0.16 -21.25
C LYS A 237 15.92 0.79 -21.33
N THR A 238 15.02 0.11 -22.04
CA THR A 238 13.59 0.44 -22.10
C THR A 238 12.82 -0.62 -21.34
N ILE A 239 12.12 -0.21 -20.28
CA ILE A 239 11.35 -1.08 -19.39
C ILE A 239 9.86 -0.74 -19.51
N HIS A 240 9.04 -1.74 -19.80
CA HIS A 240 7.58 -1.61 -19.86
C HIS A 240 6.96 -1.90 -18.50
N LEU A 241 6.62 -0.84 -17.74
CA LEU A 241 5.99 -1.00 -16.43
C LEU A 241 4.56 -1.56 -16.56
N PRO A 242 4.11 -2.39 -15.60
CA PRO A 242 2.79 -3.02 -15.64
C PRO A 242 1.63 -2.03 -15.44
N ALA A 243 1.91 -0.85 -14.89
CA ALA A 243 0.91 0.20 -14.70
C ALA A 243 1.41 1.54 -15.28
N PRO A 244 0.49 2.36 -15.82
CA PRO A 244 0.83 3.65 -16.37
C PRO A 244 1.04 4.74 -15.31
N GLY A 245 1.69 5.82 -15.74
CA GLY A 245 1.90 7.04 -14.98
C GLY A 245 3.34 7.24 -14.49
N ALA A 246 3.82 8.48 -14.54
CA ALA A 246 5.16 8.85 -14.08
C ALA A 246 5.41 8.52 -12.60
N HIS A 247 4.35 8.45 -11.78
CA HIS A 247 4.45 8.03 -10.39
C HIS A 247 4.90 6.56 -10.26
N GLN A 248 4.49 5.68 -11.17
CA GLN A 248 4.96 4.29 -11.18
C GLN A 248 6.43 4.19 -11.57
N ALA A 249 6.90 5.03 -12.50
CA ALA A 249 8.32 5.12 -12.84
C ALA A 249 9.18 5.56 -11.64
N ARG A 250 8.72 6.55 -10.86
CA ARG A 250 9.40 6.94 -9.61
C ARG A 250 9.41 5.82 -8.57
N ASN A 251 8.28 5.13 -8.37
CA ASN A 251 8.20 3.99 -7.46
C ASN A 251 9.16 2.85 -7.87
N ALA A 252 9.29 2.61 -9.18
CA ALA A 252 10.19 1.59 -9.74
C ALA A 252 11.67 1.96 -9.55
N ILE A 253 12.08 3.20 -9.82
CA ILE A 253 13.47 3.65 -9.60
C ILE A 253 13.84 3.56 -8.12
N ALA A 254 12.94 3.96 -7.21
CA ALA A 254 13.16 3.81 -5.78
C ALA A 254 13.29 2.34 -5.36
N ALA A 255 12.48 1.45 -5.95
CA ALA A 255 12.57 0.01 -5.72
C ALA A 255 13.91 -0.56 -6.20
N ILE A 256 14.40 -0.15 -7.38
CA ILE A 256 15.70 -0.59 -7.92
C ILE A 256 16.83 -0.18 -6.96
N ALA A 257 16.85 1.08 -6.52
CA ALA A 257 17.85 1.60 -5.60
C ALA A 257 17.83 0.86 -4.26
N ALA A 258 16.65 0.67 -3.67
CA ALA A 258 16.51 -0.01 -2.38
C ALA A 258 16.84 -1.50 -2.46
N ALA A 259 16.35 -2.22 -3.47
CA ALA A 259 16.62 -3.65 -3.64
C ALA A 259 18.10 -3.96 -3.87
N SER A 260 18.85 -3.02 -4.45
CA SER A 260 20.30 -3.13 -4.66
C SER A 260 21.11 -3.24 -3.36
N TYR A 261 20.55 -2.83 -2.21
CA TYR A 261 21.16 -3.01 -0.88
C TYR A 261 21.08 -4.44 -0.34
N ILE A 262 20.30 -5.32 -0.99
CA ILE A 262 20.16 -6.73 -0.64
C ILE A 262 21.02 -7.58 -1.55
N THR A 263 20.85 -7.40 -2.86
CA THR A 263 21.59 -8.14 -3.88
C THR A 263 21.54 -7.40 -5.21
N LYS A 264 22.31 -7.86 -6.19
CA LYS A 264 22.22 -7.32 -7.55
C LYS A 264 20.85 -7.68 -8.14
N VAL A 265 20.12 -6.66 -8.58
CA VAL A 265 18.82 -6.79 -9.26
C VAL A 265 18.90 -6.32 -10.71
N TYR A 266 17.91 -6.70 -11.51
CA TYR A 266 17.80 -6.34 -12.92
C TYR A 266 16.47 -5.62 -13.17
N GLU A 267 16.55 -4.45 -13.80
CA GLU A 267 15.40 -3.55 -13.99
C GLU A 267 14.35 -4.17 -14.94
N GLU A 268 14.76 -5.09 -15.82
CA GLU A 268 13.91 -5.85 -16.72
C GLU A 268 12.91 -6.75 -15.98
N ASP A 269 13.21 -7.15 -14.75
CA ASP A 269 12.30 -7.96 -13.96
C ASP A 269 11.04 -7.17 -13.53
N LEU A 270 11.08 -5.84 -13.57
CA LEU A 270 9.93 -4.98 -13.28
C LEU A 270 8.75 -5.19 -14.23
N GLU A 271 9.00 -5.62 -15.47
CA GLU A 271 7.94 -5.88 -16.45
C GLU A 271 7.02 -7.05 -16.03
N GLN A 272 7.49 -7.89 -15.12
CA GLN A 272 6.76 -9.06 -14.62
C GLN A 272 6.02 -8.79 -13.30
N ALA A 273 6.12 -7.58 -12.76
CA ALA A 273 5.41 -7.21 -11.55
C ALA A 273 3.90 -7.18 -11.80
N SER A 274 3.12 -7.73 -10.88
CA SER A 274 1.66 -7.58 -10.84
C SER A 274 1.32 -6.63 -9.72
N LEU A 275 0.61 -5.54 -10.00
CA LEU A 275 0.29 -4.50 -9.00
C LEU A 275 -1.19 -4.55 -8.60
N PRO A 276 -1.56 -5.30 -7.54
CA PRO A 276 -2.94 -5.35 -7.05
C PRO A 276 -3.50 -3.95 -6.81
N GLY A 277 -4.67 -3.67 -7.41
CA GLY A 277 -5.36 -2.40 -7.28
C GLY A 277 -4.63 -1.18 -7.85
N ARG A 278 -3.66 -1.33 -8.76
CA ARG A 278 -3.01 -0.22 -9.48
C ARG A 278 -3.03 -0.51 -10.97
N TRP A 279 -4.04 0.01 -11.67
CA TRP A 279 -4.31 -0.40 -13.05
C TRP A 279 -4.29 -1.93 -13.22
N GLU A 280 -4.82 -2.65 -12.22
CA GLU A 280 -4.87 -4.10 -12.23
C GLU A 280 -5.84 -4.56 -13.34
N PRO A 281 -5.40 -5.34 -14.33
CA PRO A 281 -6.30 -5.85 -15.36
C PRO A 281 -7.38 -6.75 -14.73
N PHE A 282 -8.65 -6.45 -14.99
CA PHE A 282 -9.79 -7.22 -14.50
C PHE A 282 -10.43 -8.08 -15.59
N ALA A 283 -10.65 -7.47 -16.75
CA ALA A 283 -11.14 -8.05 -17.99
C ALA A 283 -10.64 -7.22 -19.18
N GLU A 284 -10.96 -7.61 -20.41
CA GLU A 284 -10.62 -6.81 -21.58
C GLU A 284 -11.20 -5.39 -21.45
N ASN A 285 -10.34 -4.37 -21.54
CA ASN A 285 -10.70 -2.95 -21.32
C ASN A 285 -11.36 -2.64 -19.96
N VAL A 286 -11.15 -3.46 -18.92
CA VAL A 286 -11.60 -3.19 -17.55
C VAL A 286 -10.42 -3.25 -16.59
N TYR A 287 -10.20 -2.18 -15.83
CA TYR A 287 -9.09 -2.06 -14.88
C TYR A 287 -9.56 -1.65 -13.49
N LEU A 288 -8.88 -2.16 -12.46
CA LEU A 288 -9.09 -1.77 -11.07
C LEU A 288 -8.00 -0.79 -10.64
N ASP A 289 -8.39 0.30 -9.98
CA ASP A 289 -7.43 1.23 -9.37
C ASP A 289 -7.96 1.78 -8.05
N THR A 290 -7.18 1.69 -6.96
CA THR A 290 -7.64 2.11 -5.64
C THR A 290 -7.44 3.60 -5.36
N ALA A 291 -7.29 4.46 -6.37
CA ALA A 291 -7.20 5.91 -6.20
C ALA A 291 -8.38 6.42 -5.34
N HIS A 292 -8.04 7.00 -4.17
CA HIS A 292 -9.01 7.33 -3.12
C HIS A 292 -8.67 8.62 -2.34
N ASN A 293 -7.62 9.32 -2.75
CA ASN A 293 -7.22 10.63 -2.27
C ASN A 293 -6.96 11.56 -3.47
N LYS A 294 -6.78 12.85 -3.19
CA LYS A 294 -6.64 13.86 -4.24
C LYS A 294 -5.47 13.55 -5.16
N GLU A 295 -4.30 13.27 -4.60
CA GLU A 295 -3.05 13.06 -5.35
C GLU A 295 -3.11 11.77 -6.19
N ALA A 296 -3.73 10.70 -5.68
CA ALA A 296 -3.90 9.44 -6.39
C ALA A 296 -4.93 9.56 -7.51
N VAL A 297 -6.04 10.27 -7.30
CA VAL A 297 -7.02 10.55 -8.36
C VAL A 297 -6.36 11.39 -9.45
N GLU A 298 -5.63 12.46 -9.11
CA GLU A 298 -4.90 13.27 -10.09
C GLU A 298 -3.91 12.42 -10.89
N ALA A 299 -3.13 11.56 -10.23
CA ALA A 299 -2.19 10.65 -10.87
C ALA A 299 -2.87 9.65 -11.81
N MET A 300 -4.00 9.07 -11.40
CA MET A 300 -4.81 8.16 -12.23
C MET A 300 -5.36 8.90 -13.45
N MET A 301 -5.95 10.08 -13.26
CA MET A 301 -6.52 10.89 -14.34
C MET A 301 -5.47 11.34 -15.37
N GLN A 302 -4.22 11.56 -14.96
CA GLN A 302 -3.10 11.86 -15.87
C GLN A 302 -2.60 10.63 -16.64
N SER A 303 -2.89 9.42 -16.15
CA SER A 303 -2.47 8.15 -16.75
C SER A 303 -3.48 7.53 -17.72
N LEU A 304 -4.68 8.13 -17.84
CA LEU A 304 -5.73 7.63 -18.73
C LEU A 304 -5.27 7.65 -20.20
N PRO A 305 -5.61 6.61 -20.98
CA PRO A 305 -5.26 6.57 -22.39
C PRO A 305 -6.02 7.62 -23.19
N LYS A 306 -5.32 8.28 -24.11
CA LYS A 306 -5.93 9.25 -25.04
C LYS A 306 -6.76 8.53 -26.10
N GLY A 307 -7.87 9.14 -26.51
CA GLY A 307 -8.71 8.65 -27.61
C GLY A 307 -9.67 7.50 -27.24
N LYS A 308 -9.68 7.06 -25.98
CA LYS A 308 -10.66 6.12 -25.45
C LYS A 308 -11.85 6.88 -24.83
N LYS A 309 -13.05 6.31 -24.94
CA LYS A 309 -14.22 6.78 -24.20
C LYS A 309 -14.23 6.12 -22.83
N ILE A 310 -14.01 6.92 -21.79
CA ILE A 310 -13.81 6.42 -20.42
C ILE A 310 -15.13 6.33 -19.67
N THR A 311 -15.33 5.20 -18.99
CA THR A 311 -16.38 5.00 -17.99
C THR A 311 -15.74 4.72 -16.65
N PHE A 312 -16.27 5.32 -15.59
CA PHE A 312 -15.87 5.05 -14.21
C PHE A 312 -17.00 4.36 -13.47
N LEU A 313 -16.67 3.30 -12.73
CA LEU A 313 -17.56 2.73 -11.72
C LEU A 313 -16.91 2.94 -10.35
N THR A 314 -17.62 3.55 -9.42
CA THR A 314 -17.03 3.91 -8.13
C THR A 314 -17.97 3.78 -6.95
N ALA A 315 -17.42 3.38 -5.80
CA ALA A 315 -18.00 3.62 -4.49
C ALA A 315 -16.95 4.32 -3.62
N VAL A 316 -17.41 5.29 -2.83
CA VAL A 316 -16.53 6.19 -2.05
C VAL A 316 -17.00 6.23 -0.60
N MET A 317 -16.06 6.28 0.32
CA MET A 317 -16.32 6.47 1.76
C MET A 317 -16.74 7.91 2.05
N ARG A 318 -17.59 8.14 3.07
CA ARG A 318 -18.13 9.47 3.41
C ARG A 318 -17.09 10.48 3.87
N ASP A 319 -16.00 10.01 4.46
CA ASP A 319 -14.88 10.81 4.98
C ASP A 319 -13.96 11.36 3.86
N LYS A 320 -14.13 10.88 2.62
CA LYS A 320 -13.35 11.35 1.47
C LYS A 320 -13.94 12.62 0.84
N PRO A 321 -13.12 13.38 0.06
CA PRO A 321 -13.60 14.55 -0.66
C PRO A 321 -14.44 14.16 -1.90
N VAL A 322 -15.58 13.49 -1.68
CA VAL A 322 -16.41 12.86 -2.73
C VAL A 322 -16.73 13.81 -3.87
N ALA A 323 -17.14 15.04 -3.56
CA ALA A 323 -17.52 16.01 -4.58
C ALA A 323 -16.34 16.39 -5.48
N ASP A 324 -15.11 16.39 -4.96
CA ASP A 324 -13.94 16.64 -5.78
C ASP A 324 -13.59 15.45 -6.67
N MET A 325 -13.60 14.24 -6.11
CA MET A 325 -13.33 13.01 -6.84
C MET A 325 -14.29 12.83 -8.03
N ILE A 326 -15.60 12.97 -7.79
CA ILE A 326 -16.63 12.91 -8.84
C ILE A 326 -16.37 13.95 -9.94
N ARG A 327 -16.14 15.22 -9.56
CA ARG A 327 -15.82 16.28 -10.54
C ARG A 327 -14.58 15.97 -11.35
N GLN A 328 -13.56 15.34 -10.77
CA GLN A 328 -12.35 14.98 -11.49
C GLN A 328 -12.64 13.89 -12.53
N TRP A 329 -13.36 12.83 -12.17
CA TRP A 329 -13.73 11.76 -13.08
C TRP A 329 -14.64 12.23 -14.23
N GLU A 330 -15.63 13.08 -13.93
CA GLU A 330 -16.54 13.66 -14.92
C GLU A 330 -15.84 14.52 -15.99
N LYS A 331 -14.63 15.04 -15.71
CA LYS A 331 -13.85 15.80 -16.71
C LYS A 331 -13.39 14.94 -17.89
N GLN A 332 -13.23 13.63 -17.70
CA GLN A 332 -12.66 12.75 -18.73
C GLN A 332 -13.51 11.52 -19.05
N GLY A 333 -14.62 11.29 -18.34
CA GLY A 333 -15.46 10.11 -18.58
C GLY A 333 -16.86 10.21 -18.00
N THR A 334 -17.65 9.17 -18.28
CA THR A 334 -18.98 8.99 -17.70
C THR A 334 -18.86 8.28 -16.35
N VAL A 335 -19.51 8.79 -15.30
CA VAL A 335 -19.39 8.26 -13.94
C VAL A 335 -20.67 7.51 -13.53
N PHE A 336 -20.49 6.28 -13.08
CA PHE A 336 -21.49 5.45 -12.43
C PHE A 336 -21.06 5.24 -10.98
N VAL A 337 -22.02 5.35 -10.05
CA VAL A 337 -21.76 5.19 -8.63
C VAL A 337 -22.43 3.94 -8.09
N SER A 338 -21.88 3.35 -7.05
CA SER A 338 -22.47 2.19 -6.38
C SER A 338 -22.37 2.31 -4.86
N GLU A 339 -23.10 1.43 -4.20
CA GLU A 339 -22.95 1.14 -2.77
C GLU A 339 -21.91 0.03 -2.60
N MET A 340 -21.28 -0.01 -1.44
CA MET A 340 -20.44 -1.13 -1.02
C MET A 340 -20.85 -1.56 0.39
N PRO A 341 -20.62 -2.83 0.77
CA PRO A 341 -20.98 -3.34 2.09
C PRO A 341 -19.99 -2.85 3.17
N ASP A 342 -19.86 -1.52 3.33
CA ASP A 342 -19.09 -0.88 4.39
C ASP A 342 -19.94 0.23 5.03
N PRO A 343 -20.09 0.26 6.36
CA PRO A 343 -20.90 1.26 7.06
C PRO A 343 -20.41 2.69 6.84
N ARG A 344 -19.14 2.90 6.45
CA ARG A 344 -18.55 4.20 6.11
C ARG A 344 -18.79 4.60 4.65
N GLY A 345 -19.23 3.68 3.80
CA GLY A 345 -19.54 3.92 2.39
C GLY A 345 -20.77 4.82 2.20
N MET A 346 -20.81 5.55 1.09
CA MET A 346 -22.01 6.28 0.69
C MET A 346 -23.16 5.33 0.31
N THR A 347 -24.35 5.64 0.82
CA THR A 347 -25.61 4.94 0.49
C THR A 347 -26.24 5.47 -0.80
N LYS A 348 -27.15 4.70 -1.37
CA LYS A 348 -27.95 5.05 -2.55
C LYS A 348 -28.75 6.33 -2.35
N GLU A 349 -29.35 6.50 -1.17
CA GLU A 349 -30.10 7.70 -0.81
C GLU A 349 -29.18 8.92 -0.76
N GLU A 350 -27.97 8.77 -0.21
CA GLU A 350 -26.96 9.83 -0.17
C GLU A 350 -26.46 10.20 -1.58
N TRP A 351 -26.19 9.20 -2.43
CA TRP A 351 -25.83 9.42 -3.83
C TRP A 351 -26.91 10.19 -4.58
N LYS A 352 -28.16 9.72 -4.52
CA LYS A 352 -29.30 10.39 -5.18
C LYS A 352 -29.54 11.80 -4.67
N LYS A 353 -29.37 12.04 -3.37
CA LYS A 353 -29.57 13.35 -2.77
C LYS A 353 -28.46 14.34 -3.16
N LYS A 354 -27.20 13.89 -3.13
CA LYS A 354 -26.02 14.76 -3.33
C LYS A 354 -25.65 14.94 -4.80
N PHE A 355 -25.90 13.93 -5.63
CA PHE A 355 -25.56 13.89 -7.04
C PHE A 355 -26.72 13.28 -7.86
N PRO A 356 -27.86 13.98 -7.97
CA PRO A 356 -29.08 13.45 -8.59
C PRO A 356 -28.93 13.11 -10.08
N HIS A 357 -27.90 13.63 -10.73
CA HIS A 357 -27.59 13.37 -12.14
C HIS A 357 -26.80 12.07 -12.36
N LEU A 358 -26.22 11.47 -11.32
CA LEU A 358 -25.45 10.23 -11.43
C LEU A 358 -26.36 9.00 -11.38
N HIS A 359 -26.00 8.00 -12.17
CA HIS A 359 -26.68 6.71 -12.13
C HIS A 359 -26.13 5.84 -11.00
N VAL A 360 -27.01 5.37 -10.12
CA VAL A 360 -26.64 4.44 -9.04
C VAL A 360 -26.82 3.00 -9.49
N VAL A 361 -25.71 2.29 -9.64
CA VAL A 361 -25.64 0.86 -9.96
C VAL A 361 -25.88 0.05 -8.69
N THR A 362 -26.97 -0.72 -8.66
CA THR A 362 -27.36 -1.54 -7.50
C THR A 362 -26.84 -2.97 -7.55
N SER A 363 -26.48 -3.47 -8.73
CA SER A 363 -25.82 -4.78 -8.90
C SER A 363 -24.53 -4.58 -9.71
N PRO A 364 -23.39 -4.31 -9.05
CA PRO A 364 -22.14 -4.06 -9.74
C PRO A 364 -21.65 -5.24 -10.58
N ALA A 365 -21.80 -6.47 -10.10
CA ALA A 365 -21.41 -7.67 -10.85
C ALA A 365 -22.13 -7.75 -12.20
N ASP A 366 -23.47 -7.75 -12.18
CA ASP A 366 -24.27 -7.81 -13.41
C ASP A 366 -24.01 -6.61 -14.32
N TRP A 367 -23.82 -5.41 -13.75
CA TRP A 367 -23.56 -4.21 -14.53
C TRP A 367 -22.20 -4.29 -15.23
N ILE A 368 -21.16 -4.76 -14.56
CA ILE A 368 -19.83 -4.95 -15.13
C ILE A 368 -19.88 -6.00 -16.24
N GLU A 369 -20.54 -7.13 -16.02
CA GLU A 369 -20.69 -8.17 -17.04
C GLU A 369 -21.41 -7.64 -18.29
N ASN A 370 -22.51 -6.89 -18.09
CA ASN A 370 -23.21 -6.24 -19.20
C ASN A 370 -22.35 -5.19 -19.91
N TRP A 371 -21.55 -4.42 -19.16
CA TRP A 371 -20.62 -3.46 -19.74
C TRP A 371 -19.58 -4.18 -20.61
N ILE A 372 -18.96 -5.24 -20.10
CA ILE A 372 -17.98 -6.06 -20.84
C ILE A 372 -18.60 -6.56 -22.15
N ASN A 373 -19.80 -7.14 -22.08
CA ASN A 373 -20.49 -7.73 -23.23
C ASN A 373 -20.97 -6.72 -24.28
N SER A 374 -21.12 -5.44 -23.91
CA SER A 374 -21.61 -4.38 -24.80
C SER A 374 -20.53 -3.38 -25.23
N SER A 375 -19.39 -3.37 -24.54
CA SER A 375 -18.29 -2.45 -24.80
C SER A 375 -17.65 -2.67 -26.16
N THR A 376 -17.15 -1.59 -26.75
CA THR A 376 -16.37 -1.62 -27.98
C THR A 376 -14.87 -1.44 -27.70
N ALA A 377 -14.02 -1.78 -28.67
CA ALA A 377 -12.57 -1.59 -28.54
C ALA A 377 -12.14 -0.11 -28.31
N GLY A 378 -13.03 0.87 -28.52
CA GLY A 378 -12.78 2.28 -28.22
C GLY A 378 -13.11 2.69 -26.77
N GLU A 379 -13.68 1.80 -25.96
CA GLU A 379 -14.15 2.08 -24.61
C GLU A 379 -13.18 1.52 -23.55
N LEU A 380 -13.24 2.10 -22.35
CA LEU A 380 -12.46 1.69 -21.19
C LEU A 380 -13.29 1.86 -19.93
N LEU A 381 -13.35 0.83 -19.08
CA LEU A 381 -13.92 0.90 -17.75
C LEU A 381 -12.80 0.94 -16.72
N VAL A 382 -12.83 1.95 -15.85
CA VAL A 382 -11.98 2.03 -14.68
C VAL A 382 -12.86 1.93 -13.44
N ILE A 383 -12.65 0.86 -12.67
CA ILE A 383 -13.31 0.64 -11.38
C ILE A 383 -12.41 1.22 -10.31
N THR A 384 -12.91 2.20 -9.53
CA THR A 384 -12.05 2.98 -8.63
C THR A 384 -12.78 3.57 -7.41
N GLY A 385 -12.05 4.24 -6.50
CA GLY A 385 -12.62 5.06 -5.42
C GLY A 385 -12.17 4.67 -4.01
N SER A 386 -11.81 3.41 -3.76
CA SER A 386 -11.27 2.94 -2.48
C SER A 386 -10.69 1.52 -2.57
N HIS A 387 -9.83 1.16 -1.63
CA HIS A 387 -9.36 -0.23 -1.48
C HIS A 387 -10.53 -1.19 -1.17
N ASP A 388 -11.46 -0.78 -0.29
CA ASP A 388 -12.63 -1.59 0.08
C ASP A 388 -13.56 -1.87 -1.10
N PHE A 389 -13.77 -0.87 -1.99
CA PHE A 389 -14.57 -1.09 -3.18
C PHE A 389 -13.90 -2.07 -4.15
N ILE A 390 -12.59 -1.95 -4.35
CA ILE A 390 -11.85 -2.93 -5.18
C ILE A 390 -11.93 -4.33 -4.59
N ARG A 391 -11.77 -4.49 -3.27
CA ARG A 391 -11.97 -5.78 -2.58
C ARG A 391 -13.38 -6.32 -2.81
N PHE A 392 -14.41 -5.49 -2.63
CA PHE A 392 -15.80 -5.88 -2.87
C PHE A 392 -16.01 -6.37 -4.31
N ILE A 393 -15.51 -5.63 -5.30
CA ILE A 393 -15.62 -6.01 -6.71
C ILE A 393 -14.91 -7.33 -7.02
N LYS A 394 -13.75 -7.58 -6.41
CA LYS A 394 -13.04 -8.87 -6.53
C LYS A 394 -13.81 -10.02 -5.88
N SER A 395 -14.56 -9.77 -4.80
CA SER A 395 -15.33 -10.79 -4.08
C SER A 395 -16.63 -11.22 -4.76
N ILE A 396 -17.18 -10.40 -5.65
CA ILE A 396 -18.45 -10.64 -6.34
C ILE A 396 -18.27 -11.08 -7.80
N ARG A 397 -17.04 -11.42 -8.18
CA ARG A 397 -16.70 -11.90 -9.52
C ARG A 397 -17.08 -13.37 -9.69
#